data_AF-A0A0F3QJR4-F1
#
_entry.id   AF-A0A0F3QJR4-F1
#
_cell.length_a   1.000
_cell.length_b   1.000
_cell.length_c   1.000
_cell.angle_alpha   90.00
_cell.angle_beta   90.00
_cell.angle_gamma   90.00
#
_symmetry.space_group_name_H-M   'P 1'
#
loop_
_entity.id
_entity.type
_entity.pdbx_description
1 polymer ?
#
loop_
_entity_poly.entity_id
_entity_poly.type
_entity_poly.pdbx_seq_one_letter_code
_entity_poly.pdbx_strand_id
1 'polypeptide(L)'
;MKNLLKILLILAFSAPVFASSTTQQMPDPASVTTDAIMKMDSASVNGWLASLTADQYGKLSSDVQNWMNTGLTMDQYNMLKPEVQALVTKPASM
;
A
#
# COMPACT_ATOMS: atom_id res chain seq x y z
N MET A 1 -31.62 39.13 -22.30
CA MET A 1 -31.55 37.70 -21.93
C MET A 1 -30.10 37.20 -22.02
N LYS A 2 -29.24 37.49 -21.02
CA LYS A 2 -27.79 37.19 -21.11
C LYS A 2 -27.19 36.53 -19.85
N ASN A 3 -28.01 36.29 -18.82
CA ASN A 3 -27.53 35.80 -17.52
C ASN A 3 -27.95 34.35 -17.20
N LEU A 4 -28.77 33.72 -18.07
CA LEU A 4 -29.18 32.32 -17.88
C LEU A 4 -28.18 31.30 -18.46
N LEU A 5 -27.34 31.71 -19.42
CA LEU A 5 -26.34 30.83 -20.04
C LEU A 5 -25.13 30.53 -19.12
N LYS A 6 -24.93 31.34 -18.07
CA LYS A 6 -23.84 31.13 -17.09
C LYS A 6 -24.20 30.13 -16.00
N ILE A 7 -25.50 29.94 -15.71
CA ILE A 7 -25.96 29.00 -14.68
C ILE A 7 -25.93 27.56 -15.20
N LEU A 8 -26.13 27.36 -16.52
CA LEU A 8 -26.06 26.02 -17.11
C LEU A 8 -24.63 25.45 -17.23
N LEU A 9 -23.60 26.29 -17.09
CA LEU A 9 -22.19 25.85 -17.19
C LEU A 9 -21.66 25.26 -15.87
N ILE A 10 -22.44 25.28 -14.78
CA ILE A 10 -21.99 24.85 -13.45
C ILE A 10 -22.38 23.39 -13.13
N LEU A 11 -23.11 22.70 -14.02
CA LEU A 11 -23.71 21.39 -13.73
C LEU A 11 -23.08 20.18 -14.46
N ALA A 12 -21.90 20.32 -15.08
CA ALA A 12 -21.32 19.23 -15.88
C ALA A 12 -19.93 18.73 -15.46
N PHE A 13 -19.41 19.11 -14.29
CA PHE A 13 -18.14 18.57 -13.79
C PHE A 13 -18.20 18.19 -12.30
N SER A 14 -19.27 17.51 -11.92
CA SER A 14 -19.30 16.70 -10.70
C SER A 14 -19.39 15.22 -11.08
N ALA A 15 -18.49 14.78 -11.95
CA ALA A 15 -18.10 13.38 -11.92
C ALA A 15 -16.99 13.29 -10.87
N PRO A 16 -17.21 12.70 -9.68
CA PRO A 16 -16.09 11.99 -9.08
C PRO A 16 -15.70 10.98 -10.15
N VAL A 17 -14.57 11.23 -10.82
CA VAL A 17 -13.87 10.16 -11.53
C VAL A 17 -13.68 9.12 -10.45
N PHE A 18 -14.47 8.06 -10.53
CA PHE A 18 -14.26 6.85 -9.77
C PHE A 18 -12.77 6.61 -9.88
N ALA A 19 -12.09 6.70 -8.74
CA ALA A 19 -10.74 6.22 -8.64
C ALA A 19 -10.79 4.83 -9.28
N SER A 20 -10.13 4.67 -10.42
CA SER A 20 -9.66 3.36 -10.82
C SER A 20 -8.69 2.98 -9.71
N SER A 21 -9.23 2.49 -8.60
CA SER A 21 -8.61 1.45 -7.83
C SER A 21 -8.51 0.30 -8.82
N THR A 22 -7.49 0.37 -9.69
CA THR A 22 -6.75 -0.81 -10.04
C THR A 22 -6.39 -1.38 -8.68
N THR A 23 -7.24 -2.27 -8.18
CA THR A 23 -6.83 -3.26 -7.23
C THR A 23 -5.75 -4.00 -8.00
N GLN A 24 -4.50 -3.51 -7.92
CA GLN A 24 -3.35 -4.36 -8.10
C GLN A 24 -3.64 -5.49 -7.15
N GLN A 25 -4.17 -6.58 -7.71
CA GLN A 25 -4.56 -7.74 -6.95
C GLN A 25 -3.27 -8.16 -6.28
N MET A 26 -3.22 -7.91 -4.98
CA MET A 26 -2.06 -8.22 -4.18
C MET A 26 -1.76 -9.70 -4.45
N PRO A 27 -0.52 -10.06 -4.81
CA PRO A 27 -0.16 -11.47 -4.87
C PRO A 27 -0.56 -12.11 -3.54
N ASP A 28 -1.08 -13.34 -3.60
CA ASP A 28 -1.42 -14.10 -2.39
C ASP A 28 -0.26 -13.96 -1.40
N PRO A 29 -0.47 -13.50 -0.16
CA PRO A 29 0.60 -13.35 0.82
C PRO A 29 1.49 -14.60 0.93
N ALA A 30 0.90 -15.79 0.75
CA ALA A 30 1.64 -17.06 0.76
C ALA A 30 2.55 -17.26 -0.48
N SER A 31 2.32 -16.50 -1.55
CA SER A 31 3.11 -16.53 -2.79
C SER A 31 4.21 -15.47 -2.85
N VAL A 32 4.25 -14.53 -1.91
CA VAL A 32 5.29 -13.50 -1.87
C VAL A 32 6.57 -14.11 -1.30
N THR A 33 7.62 -14.13 -2.12
CA THR A 33 8.98 -14.51 -1.71
C THR A 33 9.85 -13.26 -1.59
N THR A 34 10.96 -13.36 -0.86
CA THR A 34 11.96 -12.28 -0.76
C THR A 34 12.50 -11.89 -2.13
N ASP A 35 12.70 -12.85 -3.04
CA ASP A 35 13.08 -12.59 -4.43
C ASP A 35 12.04 -11.79 -5.21
N ALA A 36 10.74 -12.02 -4.96
CA ALA A 36 9.67 -11.25 -5.58
C ALA A 36 9.70 -9.80 -5.06
N ILE A 37 9.87 -9.61 -3.75
CA ILE A 37 9.99 -8.27 -3.13
C ILE A 37 11.19 -7.52 -3.71
N MET A 38 12.34 -8.17 -3.86
CA MET A 38 13.55 -7.55 -4.43
C MET A 38 13.40 -7.17 -5.91
N LYS A 39 12.46 -7.79 -6.63
CA LYS A 39 12.15 -7.48 -8.03
C LYS A 39 11.06 -6.41 -8.18
N MET A 40 10.32 -6.10 -7.11
CA MET A 40 9.35 -5.01 -7.11
C MET A 40 10.07 -3.66 -7.08
N ASP A 41 9.50 -2.68 -7.77
CA ASP A 41 9.94 -1.29 -7.60
C ASP A 41 9.53 -0.77 -6.21
N SER A 42 10.18 0.31 -5.76
CA SER A 42 9.96 0.87 -4.41
C SER A 42 8.51 1.30 -4.17
N ALA A 43 7.78 1.76 -5.19
CA ALA A 43 6.38 2.17 -5.01
C ALA A 43 5.48 0.95 -4.81
N SER A 44 5.73 -0.13 -5.55
CA SER A 44 5.04 -1.42 -5.37
C SER A 44 5.33 -2.04 -3.99
N VAL A 45 6.57 -2.00 -3.51
CA VAL A 45 6.93 -2.47 -2.16
C VAL A 45 6.20 -1.65 -1.10
N ASN A 46 6.20 -0.32 -1.22
CA ASN A 46 5.53 0.55 -0.25
C ASN A 46 4.01 0.35 -0.26
N GLY A 47 3.41 0.19 -1.44
CA GLY A 47 1.99 -0.15 -1.58
C GLY A 47 1.66 -1.50 -0.96
N TRP A 48 2.54 -2.49 -1.13
CA TRP A 48 2.41 -3.80 -0.51
C TRP A 48 2.47 -3.72 1.03
N LEU A 49 3.47 -3.03 1.58
CA LEU A 49 3.61 -2.82 3.02
C LEU A 49 2.40 -2.11 3.63
N ALA A 50 1.90 -1.04 3.00
CA ALA A 50 0.75 -0.27 3.49
C ALA A 50 -0.57 -1.06 3.47
N SER A 51 -0.66 -2.06 2.60
CA SER A 51 -1.83 -2.89 2.40
C SER A 51 -1.81 -4.16 3.25
N LEU A 52 -0.65 -4.53 3.81
CA LEU A 52 -0.46 -5.76 4.59
C LEU A 52 -1.22 -5.70 5.93
N THR A 53 -1.98 -6.76 6.23
CA THR A 53 -2.65 -6.94 7.53
C THR A 53 -1.93 -7.98 8.40
N ALA A 54 -2.24 -8.02 9.70
CA ALA A 54 -1.67 -9.01 10.62
C ALA A 54 -1.94 -10.47 10.18
N ASP A 55 -3.16 -10.75 9.69
CA ASP A 55 -3.53 -12.07 9.19
C ASP A 55 -2.74 -12.48 7.94
N GLN A 56 -2.43 -11.50 7.08
CA GLN A 56 -1.61 -11.74 5.89
C GLN A 56 -0.14 -11.92 6.27
N TYR A 57 0.36 -11.13 7.21
CA TYR A 57 1.71 -11.27 7.76
C TYR A 57 1.95 -12.68 8.32
N GLY A 58 0.99 -13.23 9.08
CA GLY A 58 1.07 -14.59 9.60
C GLY A 58 1.09 -15.71 8.54
N LYS A 59 0.72 -15.40 7.29
CA LYS A 59 0.79 -16.32 6.14
C LYS A 59 2.05 -16.15 5.29
N LEU A 60 2.86 -15.13 5.56
CA LEU A 60 4.13 -14.92 4.86
C LEU A 60 5.11 -16.04 5.23
N SER A 61 5.99 -16.37 4.29
CA SER A 61 7.11 -17.27 4.57
C SER A 61 8.03 -16.70 5.65
N SER A 62 8.70 -17.58 6.40
CA SER A 62 9.65 -17.18 7.44
C SER A 62 10.75 -16.26 6.90
N ASP A 63 11.17 -16.45 5.65
CA ASP A 63 12.19 -15.61 5.01
C ASP A 63 11.70 -14.17 4.79
N VAL A 64 10.44 -14.00 4.36
CA VAL A 64 9.84 -12.67 4.20
C VAL A 64 9.62 -12.02 5.56
N GLN A 65 9.15 -12.77 6.56
CA GLN A 65 9.03 -12.25 7.92
C GLN A 65 10.41 -11.81 8.46
N ASN A 66 11.46 -12.59 8.26
CA ASN A 66 12.81 -12.21 8.66
C ASN A 66 13.29 -10.94 7.93
N TRP A 67 13.07 -10.86 6.61
CA TRP A 67 13.37 -9.65 5.85
C TRP A 67 12.61 -8.43 6.37
N MET A 68 11.34 -8.56 6.75
CA MET A 68 10.58 -7.45 7.35
C MET A 68 11.16 -7.00 8.70
N ASN A 69 11.71 -7.94 9.48
CA ASN A 69 12.30 -7.63 10.79
C ASN A 69 13.66 -6.94 10.70
N THR A 70 14.44 -7.19 9.64
CA THR A 70 15.83 -6.71 9.54
C THR A 70 16.09 -5.77 8.38
N GLY A 71 15.22 -5.75 7.37
CA GLY A 71 15.44 -5.12 6.08
C GLY A 71 14.60 -3.87 5.80
N LEU A 72 13.64 -3.53 6.68
CA LEU A 72 12.82 -2.34 6.52
C LEU A 72 13.56 -1.07 6.96
N THR A 73 13.37 0.01 6.22
CA THR A 73 13.69 1.36 6.70
C THR A 73 12.63 1.85 7.69
N MET A 74 12.96 2.89 8.47
CA MET A 74 12.00 3.50 9.39
C MET A 74 10.74 4.03 8.66
N ASP A 75 10.91 4.57 7.46
CA ASP A 75 9.77 5.04 6.64
C ASP A 75 8.87 3.88 6.21
N GLN A 76 9.45 2.76 5.79
CA GLN A 76 8.72 1.55 5.43
C GLN A 76 8.00 0.93 6.63
N TYR A 77 8.65 0.90 7.79
CA TYR A 77 8.01 0.47 9.03
C TYR A 77 6.80 1.36 9.38
N ASN A 78 6.92 2.67 9.22
CA ASN A 78 5.82 3.61 9.48
C ASN A 78 4.66 3.49 8.48
N MET A 79 4.89 2.91 7.30
CA MET A 79 3.83 2.61 6.33
C MET A 79 3.00 1.38 6.72
N LEU A 80 3.56 0.47 7.51
CA LEU A 80 2.82 -0.70 7.99
C LEU A 80 1.64 -0.26 8.85
N LYS A 81 0.57 -1.04 8.80
CA LYS A 81 -0.55 -0.84 9.73
C LYS A 81 -0.12 -1.12 11.18
N PRO A 82 -0.73 -0.47 12.18
CA PRO A 82 -0.34 -0.64 13.59
C PRO A 82 -0.33 -2.10 14.06
N GLU A 83 -1.27 -2.91 13.57
CA GLU A 83 -1.35 -4.33 13.88
C GLU A 83 -0.17 -5.14 13.32
N VAL A 84 0.43 -4.72 12.20
CA VAL A 84 1.62 -5.36 11.64
C VAL A 84 2.89 -4.81 12.27
N GLN A 85 2.93 -3.52 12.59
CA GLN A 85 4.02 -2.91 13.36
C GLN A 85 4.25 -3.62 14.70
N ALA A 86 3.19 -4.07 15.36
CA ALA A 86 3.29 -4.84 16.60
C ALA A 86 3.93 -6.23 16.44
N LEU A 87 4.02 -6.74 15.20
CA LEU A 87 4.54 -8.07 14.86
C LEU A 87 5.92 -8.03 14.19
N VAL A 88 6.41 -6.83 13.87
CA VAL A 88 7.67 -6.59 13.15
C VAL A 88 8.61 -5.80 14.05
N THR A 89 9.89 -6.13 14.02
CA THR A 89 10.92 -5.44 14.77
C THR A 89 11.09 -4.02 14.24
N LYS A 90 10.91 -3.03 15.11
CA LYS A 90 11.09 -1.63 14.77
C LYS A 90 12.54 -1.37 14.35
N PRO A 91 12.79 -0.78 13.17
CA PRO A 91 14.13 -0.38 12.75
C PRO A 91 14.74 0.64 13.73
N ALA A 92 16.05 0.57 13.94
CA ALA A 92 16.74 1.58 14.71
C ALA A 92 16.63 2.94 14.01
N SER A 93 16.33 4.00 14.78
CA SER A 93 16.41 5.36 14.28
C SER A 93 17.89 5.71 14.11
N MET A 94 18.36 5.71 12.87
CA MET A 94 19.69 6.22 12.50
C MET A 94 19.68 7.75 12.40
#